data_AF-A0A954I2Z9-F1
#
_entry.id   AF-A0A954I2Z9-F1
#
_cell.length_a   1.000
_cell.length_b   1.000
_cell.length_c   1.000
_cell.angle_alpha   90.00
_cell.angle_beta   90.00
_cell.angle_gamma   90.00
#
_symmetry.space_group_name_H-M   'P 1'
#
loop_
_entity.id
_entity.type
_entity.pdbx_description
1 polymer ?
#
loop_
_entity_poly.entity_id
_entity_poly.type
_entity_poly.pdbx_seq_one_letter_code
_entity_poly.pdbx_strand_id
1 'polypeptide(L)'
;MNLLPQILMCPPDYYGIEYEINPWMDTDRPADRHAAQHQWHGLRDLLEQLGARITLIDPVPGLPDLVFTANAALVHDDVAVMANFRYAQRQRETPINAQWFRTHGFRVEFLPEGLAFEGAGDALFCGDTLFAGYRIRSDMRSEQLIGEMLNCRVIALPLVDPYYYHLDTCFCPLAPGIALYYPGAFDHYGI
;
A
#
# COMPACT_ATOMS: atom_id res chain seq x y z
N MET A 1 -2.07 13.58 -23.30
CA MET A 1 -2.61 14.51 -22.28
C MET A 1 -1.87 14.21 -21.01
N ASN A 2 -1.15 15.16 -20.41
CA ASN A 2 -0.58 14.96 -19.07
C ASN A 2 -1.75 14.94 -18.09
N LEU A 3 -2.21 13.74 -17.73
CA LEU A 3 -3.16 13.58 -16.63
C LEU A 3 -2.39 13.93 -15.35
N LEU A 4 -2.95 14.83 -14.55
CA LEU A 4 -2.45 15.12 -13.20
C LEU A 4 -2.52 13.82 -12.38
N PRO A 5 -1.52 13.53 -11.52
CA PRO A 5 -1.56 12.33 -10.70
C PRO A 5 -2.77 12.37 -9.77
N GLN A 6 -3.51 11.27 -9.70
CA GLN A 6 -4.63 11.10 -8.78
C GLN A 6 -4.22 10.15 -7.66
N ILE A 7 -4.41 10.57 -6.41
CA ILE A 7 -3.98 9.82 -5.22
C ILE A 7 -5.19 9.61 -4.31
N LEU A 8 -5.36 8.38 -3.83
CA LEU A 8 -6.36 8.02 -2.83
C LEU A 8 -5.79 8.20 -1.43
N MET A 9 -6.50 8.91 -0.56
CA MET A 9 -6.18 9.04 0.87
C MET A 9 -7.41 8.76 1.74
N CYS A 10 -7.21 8.43 3.02
CA CYS A 10 -8.28 8.31 4.00
C CYS A 10 -7.97 9.22 5.22
N PRO A 11 -8.90 10.11 5.63
CA PRO A 11 -8.71 10.98 6.80
C PRO A 11 -8.50 10.20 8.11
N PRO A 12 -7.70 10.70 9.06
CA PRO A 12 -7.35 9.99 10.29
C PRO A 12 -8.39 10.15 11.41
N ASP A 13 -9.68 10.20 11.07
CA ASP A 13 -10.75 10.51 12.03
C ASP A 13 -10.86 9.46 13.15
N TYR A 14 -10.54 8.21 12.82
CA TYR A 14 -10.51 7.05 13.71
C TYR A 14 -9.12 6.41 13.81
N TYR A 15 -8.06 7.14 13.44
CA TYR A 15 -6.69 6.63 13.53
C TYR A 15 -6.25 6.47 14.99
N GLY A 16 -5.50 5.39 15.24
CA GLY A 16 -4.88 5.08 16.53
C GLY A 16 -4.04 3.81 16.43
N ILE A 17 -3.21 3.56 17.45
CA ILE A 17 -2.47 2.30 17.60
C ILE A 17 -3.28 1.40 18.53
N GLU A 18 -4.15 0.56 17.97
CA GLU A 18 -5.07 -0.31 18.72
C GLU A 18 -4.56 -1.75 18.86
N TYR A 19 -3.49 -2.10 18.14
CA TYR A 19 -2.87 -3.41 18.08
C TYR A 19 -1.43 -3.30 17.54
N GLU A 20 -0.65 -4.37 17.65
CA GLU A 20 0.75 -4.41 17.21
C GLU A 20 0.94 -5.53 16.17
N ILE A 21 1.06 -5.15 14.91
CA ILE A 21 1.27 -6.08 13.77
C ILE A 21 2.55 -5.77 12.97
N ASN A 22 3.38 -4.88 13.49
CA ASN A 22 4.71 -4.54 13.00
C ASN A 22 5.53 -3.92 14.16
N PRO A 23 6.87 -3.87 14.07
CA PRO A 23 7.72 -3.45 15.20
C PRO A 23 7.71 -1.95 15.50
N TRP A 24 7.02 -1.11 14.70
CA TRP A 24 6.86 0.31 14.98
C TRP A 24 5.64 0.63 15.84
N MET A 25 4.67 -0.30 15.90
CA MET A 25 3.48 -0.15 16.74
C MET A 25 3.82 -0.47 18.20
N ASP A 26 3.37 0.40 19.10
CA ASP A 26 3.49 0.25 20.55
C ASP A 26 2.18 0.79 21.16
N THR A 27 1.35 -0.11 21.69
CA THR A 27 0.04 0.23 22.27
C THR A 27 0.15 1.02 23.57
N ASP A 28 1.31 1.00 24.24
CA ASP A 28 1.59 1.86 25.39
C ASP A 28 1.95 3.30 24.97
N ARG A 29 2.15 3.54 23.66
CA ARG A 29 2.46 4.85 23.07
C ARG A 29 1.38 5.25 22.06
N PRO A 30 0.20 5.68 22.52
CA PRO A 30 -0.90 6.01 21.62
C PRO A 30 -0.57 7.21 20.72
N ALA A 31 -1.18 7.23 19.53
CA ALA A 31 -1.09 8.36 18.63
C ALA A 31 -1.77 9.61 19.20
N ASP A 32 -1.13 10.77 19.07
CA ASP A 32 -1.78 12.06 19.32
C ASP A 32 -2.72 12.39 18.15
N ARG A 33 -4.03 12.37 18.41
CA ARG A 33 -5.06 12.60 17.40
C ARG A 33 -4.96 13.97 16.73
N HIS A 34 -4.68 15.03 17.49
CA HIS A 34 -4.59 16.38 16.94
C HIS A 34 -3.32 16.50 16.08
N ALA A 35 -2.21 15.94 16.55
CA ALA A 35 -0.98 15.89 15.75
C ALA A 35 -1.18 15.08 14.46
N ALA A 36 -1.81 13.91 14.52
CA ALA A 36 -2.09 13.08 13.36
C ALA A 36 -2.98 13.79 12.33
N GLN A 37 -4.05 14.45 12.76
CA GLN A 37 -4.91 15.26 11.89
C GLN A 37 -4.13 16.41 11.24
N HIS A 38 -3.34 17.14 12.02
CA HIS A 38 -2.54 18.25 11.51
C HIS A 38 -1.50 17.78 10.47
N GLN A 39 -0.78 16.70 10.76
CA GLN A 39 0.22 16.12 9.87
C GLN A 39 -0.41 15.59 8.58
N TRP A 40 -1.55 14.90 8.68
CA TRP A 40 -2.27 14.39 7.52
C TRP A 40 -2.79 15.51 6.62
N HIS A 41 -3.37 16.57 7.20
CA HIS A 41 -3.79 17.75 6.42
C HIS A 41 -2.59 18.42 5.75
N GLY A 42 -1.46 18.56 6.46
CA GLY A 42 -0.23 19.09 5.87
C GLY A 42 0.26 18.30 4.66
N LEU A 43 0.25 16.96 4.72
CA LEU A 43 0.60 16.11 3.59
C LEU A 43 -0.38 16.27 2.42
N ARG A 44 -1.69 16.19 2.70
CA ARG A 44 -2.73 16.34 1.67
C ARG A 44 -2.60 17.67 0.95
N ASP A 45 -2.54 18.76 1.71
CA ASP A 45 -2.51 20.11 1.15
C ASP A 45 -1.22 20.34 0.35
N LEU A 46 -0.08 19.78 0.79
CA LEU A 46 1.17 19.81 0.02
C LEU A 46 1.05 19.05 -1.32
N LEU A 47 0.47 17.86 -1.32
CA LEU A 47 0.27 17.08 -2.54
C LEU A 47 -0.63 17.82 -3.54
N GLU A 48 -1.72 18.44 -3.06
CA GLU A 48 -2.61 19.27 -3.89
C GLU A 48 -1.90 20.49 -4.45
N GLN A 49 -1.08 21.18 -3.64
CA GLN A 49 -0.26 22.31 -4.09
C GLN A 49 0.76 21.93 -5.18
N LEU A 50 1.29 20.70 -5.11
CA LEU A 50 2.18 20.14 -6.13
C LEU A 50 1.44 19.66 -7.39
N GLY A 51 0.11 19.79 -7.42
CA GLY A 51 -0.74 19.50 -8.58
C GLY A 51 -1.37 18.11 -8.58
N ALA A 52 -1.24 17.32 -7.51
CA ALA A 52 -1.96 16.06 -7.40
C ALA A 52 -3.45 16.30 -7.14
N ARG A 53 -4.30 15.43 -7.68
CA ARG A 53 -5.71 15.37 -7.32
C ARG A 53 -5.89 14.34 -6.20
N ILE A 54 -6.24 14.80 -5.00
CA ILE A 54 -6.57 13.89 -3.91
C ILE A 54 -8.04 13.48 -4.01
N THR A 55 -8.29 12.18 -3.92
CA THR A 55 -9.63 11.61 -3.71
C THR A 55 -9.65 10.91 -2.37
N LEU A 56 -10.78 11.00 -1.67
CA LEU A 56 -10.90 10.45 -0.33
C LEU A 56 -11.78 9.20 -0.32
N ILE A 57 -11.40 8.25 0.53
CA ILE A 57 -12.29 7.21 1.05
C ILE A 57 -12.68 7.57 2.48
N ASP A 58 -13.96 7.37 2.81
CA ASP A 58 -14.48 7.70 4.14
C ASP A 58 -13.83 6.80 5.21
N PRO A 59 -13.39 7.38 6.34
CA PRO A 59 -12.84 6.61 7.44
C PRO A 59 -13.95 5.81 8.13
N VAL A 60 -13.59 4.64 8.70
CA VAL A 60 -14.55 3.73 9.33
C VAL A 60 -14.15 3.47 10.79
N PRO A 61 -15.06 3.65 11.77
CA PRO A 61 -14.78 3.33 13.17
C PRO A 61 -14.29 1.89 13.36
N GLY A 62 -13.22 1.74 14.13
CA GLY A 62 -12.60 0.43 14.42
C GLY A 62 -11.78 -0.15 13.26
N LEU A 63 -11.45 0.66 12.23
CA LEU A 63 -10.45 0.36 11.20
C LEU A 63 -9.38 1.47 11.19
N PRO A 64 -8.53 1.56 12.23
CA PRO A 64 -7.60 2.68 12.39
C PRO A 64 -6.57 2.76 11.25
N ASP A 65 -6.18 1.61 10.68
CA ASP A 65 -5.18 1.51 9.62
C ASP A 65 -5.73 1.81 8.21
N LEU A 66 -7.03 2.10 8.06
CA LEU A 66 -7.62 2.47 6.76
C LEU A 66 -7.00 3.76 6.17
N VAL A 67 -6.33 4.57 7.01
CA VAL A 67 -5.50 5.71 6.61
C VAL A 67 -4.36 5.33 5.67
N PHE A 68 -3.86 4.09 5.73
CA PHE A 68 -2.77 3.58 4.92
C PHE A 68 -3.28 3.01 3.59
N THR A 69 -3.76 3.90 2.73
CA THR A 69 -4.40 3.56 1.44
C THR A 69 -3.44 2.96 0.42
N ALA A 70 -2.12 3.06 0.61
CA ALA A 70 -1.13 2.32 -0.18
C ALA A 70 -1.40 0.80 -0.16
N ASN A 71 -1.92 0.28 0.95
CA ASN A 71 -2.25 -1.13 1.07
C ASN A 71 -3.68 -1.47 0.64
N ALA A 72 -4.44 -0.55 0.06
CA ALA A 72 -5.81 -0.83 -0.36
C ALA A 72 -5.86 -1.81 -1.54
N ALA A 73 -5.02 -1.57 -2.54
CA ALA A 73 -4.91 -2.34 -3.77
C ALA A 73 -3.60 -2.02 -4.50
N LEU A 74 -3.23 -2.83 -5.49
CA LEU A 74 -2.36 -2.42 -6.58
C LEU A 74 -3.22 -2.01 -7.77
N VAL A 75 -3.00 -0.80 -8.27
CA VAL A 75 -3.73 -0.25 -9.42
C VAL A 75 -2.82 -0.26 -10.64
N HIS A 76 -3.32 -0.82 -11.75
CA HIS A 76 -2.69 -0.76 -13.06
C HIS A 76 -3.77 -0.52 -14.12
N ASP A 77 -3.66 0.60 -14.83
CA ASP A 77 -4.70 1.12 -15.72
C ASP A 77 -6.07 1.21 -15.03
N ASP A 78 -7.07 0.44 -15.48
CA ASP A 78 -8.43 0.37 -14.95
C ASP A 78 -8.64 -0.79 -13.97
N VAL A 79 -7.59 -1.56 -13.66
CA VAL A 79 -7.66 -2.72 -12.77
C VAL A 79 -7.14 -2.37 -11.38
N ALA A 80 -7.91 -2.72 -10.36
CA ALA A 80 -7.50 -2.68 -8.96
C ALA A 80 -7.45 -4.11 -8.41
N VAL A 81 -6.25 -4.62 -8.17
CA VAL A 81 -6.05 -5.91 -7.48
C VAL A 81 -6.09 -5.65 -5.98
N MET A 82 -7.13 -6.16 -5.32
CA MET A 82 -7.38 -5.87 -3.92
C MET A 82 -6.36 -6.55 -3.00
N ALA A 83 -5.99 -5.85 -1.93
CA ALA A 83 -5.21 -6.46 -0.87
C ALA A 83 -5.98 -7.58 -0.15
N ASN A 84 -5.27 -8.67 0.11
CA ASN A 84 -5.66 -9.75 0.99
C ASN A 84 -4.70 -9.76 2.19
N PHE A 85 -5.07 -9.03 3.25
CA PHE A 85 -4.19 -8.77 4.38
C PHE A 85 -3.83 -10.04 5.15
N ARG A 86 -2.55 -10.14 5.53
CA ARG A 86 -2.04 -11.26 6.35
C ARG A 86 -2.66 -11.26 7.75
N TYR A 87 -2.86 -10.07 8.31
CA TYR A 87 -3.35 -9.88 9.67
C TYR A 87 -4.85 -9.60 9.70
N ALA A 88 -5.57 -10.34 10.55
CA ALA A 88 -7.03 -10.25 10.69
C ALA A 88 -7.52 -8.84 11.04
N GLN A 89 -6.71 -8.06 11.74
CA GLN A 89 -6.97 -6.69 12.15
C GLN A 89 -7.28 -5.77 10.96
N ARG A 90 -6.65 -6.01 9.80
CA ARG A 90 -6.82 -5.21 8.59
C ARG A 90 -7.73 -5.83 7.53
N GLN A 91 -8.08 -7.12 7.65
CA GLN A 91 -8.90 -7.83 6.65
C GLN A 91 -10.29 -7.19 6.42
N ARG A 92 -10.83 -6.51 7.44
CA ARG A 92 -12.11 -5.78 7.33
C ARG A 92 -12.03 -4.54 6.44
N GLU A 93 -10.83 -4.05 6.09
CA GLU A 93 -10.61 -2.94 5.18
C GLU A 93 -10.84 -3.33 3.71
N THR A 94 -10.46 -4.55 3.32
CA THR A 94 -10.59 -5.05 1.94
C THR A 94 -11.98 -4.83 1.32
N PRO A 95 -13.12 -5.20 1.96
CA PRO A 95 -14.43 -4.94 1.38
C PRO A 95 -14.78 -3.45 1.25
N ILE A 96 -14.26 -2.61 2.15
CA ILE A 96 -14.46 -1.14 2.12
C ILE A 96 -13.72 -0.56 0.92
N ASN A 97 -12.43 -0.91 0.77
CA ASN A 97 -11.60 -0.50 -0.35
C ASN A 97 -12.17 -1.00 -1.69
N ALA A 98 -12.59 -2.27 -1.76
CA ALA A 98 -13.16 -2.85 -2.97
C ALA A 98 -14.44 -2.13 -3.40
N GLN A 99 -15.30 -1.79 -2.44
CA GLN A 99 -16.51 -1.03 -2.74
C GLN A 99 -16.17 0.35 -3.31
N TRP A 100 -15.17 1.04 -2.73
CA TRP A 100 -14.71 2.32 -3.22
C TRP A 100 -14.17 2.22 -4.66
N PHE A 101 -13.30 1.25 -4.96
CA PHE A 101 -12.76 1.08 -6.31
C PHE A 101 -13.87 0.78 -7.34
N ARG A 102 -14.86 -0.07 -7.01
CA ARG A 102 -16.00 -0.34 -7.89
C ARG A 102 -16.83 0.91 -8.18
N THR A 103 -17.13 1.73 -7.17
CA THR A 103 -17.93 2.94 -7.36
C THR A 103 -17.18 4.02 -8.14
N HIS A 104 -15.85 3.93 -8.20
CA HIS A 104 -14.98 4.82 -8.97
C HIS A 104 -14.59 4.24 -10.35
N GLY A 105 -15.24 3.15 -10.78
CA GLY A 105 -15.16 2.63 -12.14
C GLY A 105 -14.02 1.66 -12.42
N PHE A 106 -13.30 1.20 -11.39
CA PHE A 106 -12.25 0.20 -11.56
C PHE A 106 -12.83 -1.21 -11.71
N ARG A 107 -12.20 -2.03 -12.54
CA ARG A 107 -12.36 -3.48 -12.51
C ARG A 107 -11.61 -4.01 -11.29
N VAL A 108 -12.37 -4.53 -10.33
CA VAL A 108 -11.83 -5.03 -9.07
C VAL A 108 -11.57 -6.53 -9.16
N GLU A 109 -10.30 -6.92 -8.97
CA GLU A 109 -9.84 -8.31 -8.99
C GLU A 109 -9.39 -8.75 -7.59
N PHE A 110 -9.52 -10.04 -7.31
CA PHE A 110 -9.11 -10.65 -6.03
C PHE A 110 -8.20 -11.84 -6.29
N LEU A 111 -7.23 -12.02 -5.41
CA LEU A 111 -6.46 -13.26 -5.34
C LEU A 111 -7.31 -14.39 -4.73
N PRO A 112 -6.96 -15.66 -5.02
CA PRO A 112 -7.52 -16.81 -4.31
C PRO A 112 -7.33 -16.71 -2.79
N GLU A 113 -8.25 -17.34 -2.04
CA GLU A 113 -8.13 -17.43 -0.59
C GLU A 113 -6.80 -18.07 -0.16
N GLY A 114 -6.27 -17.62 0.99
CA GLY A 114 -5.02 -18.15 1.56
C GLY A 114 -3.74 -17.60 0.95
N LEU A 115 -3.81 -16.64 0.01
CA LEU A 115 -2.65 -15.96 -0.55
C LEU A 115 -2.62 -14.48 -0.12
N ALA A 116 -1.65 -14.12 0.72
CA ALA A 116 -1.53 -12.77 1.25
C ALA A 116 -0.93 -11.81 0.21
N PHE A 117 -1.47 -10.60 0.16
CA PHE A 117 -1.00 -9.52 -0.70
C PHE A 117 -1.44 -8.18 -0.12
N GLU A 118 -0.54 -7.21 0.02
CA GLU A 118 -0.83 -5.93 0.69
C GLU A 118 -0.65 -4.70 -0.21
N GLY A 119 -1.00 -4.86 -1.50
CA GLY A 119 -1.24 -3.77 -2.44
C GLY A 119 0.04 -3.04 -2.88
N ALA A 120 -0.11 -1.77 -3.23
CA ALA A 120 0.99 -0.91 -3.67
C ALA A 120 2.05 -0.68 -2.58
N GLY A 121 1.76 -0.98 -1.31
CA GLY A 121 2.78 -0.98 -0.25
C GLY A 121 3.83 -2.08 -0.44
N ASP A 122 3.47 -3.21 -1.05
CA ASP A 122 4.41 -4.31 -1.35
C ASP A 122 4.77 -4.42 -2.83
N ALA A 123 4.00 -3.84 -3.75
CA ALA A 123 4.25 -3.95 -5.18
C ALA A 123 4.29 -2.57 -5.87
N LEU A 124 5.45 -2.19 -6.39
CA LEU A 124 5.72 -0.86 -6.94
C LEU A 124 6.23 -0.95 -8.38
N PHE A 125 5.57 -0.25 -9.30
CA PHE A 125 6.04 -0.15 -10.69
C PHE A 125 7.25 0.79 -10.80
N CYS A 126 8.27 0.35 -11.54
CA CYS A 126 9.36 1.20 -12.02
C CYS A 126 9.47 1.04 -13.54
N GLY A 127 8.92 2.02 -14.28
CA GLY A 127 8.61 1.81 -15.70
C GLY A 127 7.55 0.71 -15.84
N ASP A 128 7.78 -0.23 -16.77
CA ASP A 128 6.84 -1.32 -17.07
C ASP A 128 7.06 -2.58 -16.22
N THR A 129 7.99 -2.52 -15.24
CA THR A 129 8.32 -3.65 -14.37
C THR A 129 7.77 -3.43 -12.97
N LEU A 130 7.05 -4.43 -12.46
CA LEU A 130 6.56 -4.49 -11.09
C LEU A 130 7.65 -5.06 -10.18
N PHE A 131 8.13 -4.26 -9.23
CA PHE A 131 8.99 -4.74 -8.16
C PHE A 131 8.11 -5.13 -6.98
N ALA A 132 8.28 -6.35 -6.49
CA ALA A 132 7.32 -7.00 -5.61
C ALA A 132 8.01 -7.55 -4.35
N GLY A 133 7.75 -6.92 -3.21
CA GLY A 133 8.21 -7.32 -1.89
C GLY A 133 7.49 -8.57 -1.41
N TYR A 134 8.21 -9.49 -0.76
CA TYR A 134 7.61 -10.69 -0.18
C TYR A 134 8.35 -11.16 1.08
N ARG A 135 7.76 -12.19 1.72
CA ARG A 135 8.16 -12.91 2.97
C ARG A 135 7.49 -12.42 4.24
N ILE A 136 7.36 -11.12 4.43
CA ILE A 136 6.84 -10.57 5.69
C ILE A 136 5.33 -10.39 5.61
N ARG A 137 4.83 -9.66 4.60
CA ARG A 137 3.41 -9.39 4.39
C ARG A 137 2.87 -10.17 3.20
N SER A 138 3.30 -9.86 1.99
CA SER A 138 2.84 -10.53 0.77
C SER A 138 3.56 -11.87 0.50
N ASP A 139 2.84 -12.80 -0.13
CA ASP A 139 3.38 -14.10 -0.57
C ASP A 139 3.94 -14.00 -1.99
N MET A 140 5.09 -14.64 -2.25
CA MET A 140 5.68 -14.68 -3.60
C MET A 140 4.71 -15.21 -4.67
N ARG A 141 3.86 -16.18 -4.30
CA ARG A 141 2.86 -16.74 -5.21
C ARG A 141 1.78 -15.73 -5.60
N SER A 142 1.41 -14.83 -4.69
CA SER A 142 0.50 -13.72 -4.98
C SER A 142 1.08 -12.83 -6.07
N GLU A 143 2.35 -12.45 -5.91
CA GLU A 143 3.05 -11.56 -6.85
C GLU A 143 3.17 -12.17 -8.26
N GLN A 144 3.40 -13.48 -8.34
CA GLN A 144 3.41 -14.18 -9.63
C GLN A 144 2.04 -14.13 -10.33
N LEU A 145 0.97 -14.44 -9.60
CA LEU A 145 -0.40 -14.40 -10.13
C LEU A 145 -0.79 -12.98 -10.55
N ILE A 146 -0.36 -11.96 -9.80
CA ILE A 146 -0.57 -10.56 -10.16
C ILE A 146 0.13 -10.21 -11.46
N GLY A 147 1.38 -10.66 -11.64
CA GLY A 147 2.11 -10.52 -12.90
C GLY A 147 1.36 -11.12 -14.09
N GLU A 148 0.77 -12.30 -13.91
CA GLU A 148 -0.07 -12.95 -14.92
C GLU A 148 -1.37 -12.16 -15.19
N MET A 149 -2.08 -11.73 -14.14
CA MET A 149 -3.33 -10.96 -14.26
C MET A 149 -3.14 -9.63 -14.97
N LEU A 150 -2.05 -8.92 -14.65
CA LEU A 150 -1.72 -7.61 -15.21
C LEU A 150 -0.88 -7.71 -16.49
N ASN A 151 -0.48 -8.92 -16.89
CA ASN A 151 0.41 -9.17 -18.02
C ASN A 151 1.68 -8.30 -17.98
N CYS A 152 2.33 -8.25 -16.81
CA CYS A 152 3.52 -7.44 -16.58
C CYS A 152 4.70 -8.27 -16.05
N ARG A 153 5.91 -7.73 -16.23
CA ARG A 153 7.11 -8.35 -15.66
C ARG A 153 7.14 -8.10 -14.16
N VAL A 154 7.38 -9.16 -13.38
CA VAL A 154 7.54 -9.08 -11.93
C VAL A 154 8.99 -9.40 -11.54
N ILE A 155 9.59 -8.54 -10.71
CA ILE A 155 10.86 -8.78 -10.04
C ILE A 155 10.58 -8.89 -8.55
N ALA A 156 10.74 -10.08 -8.00
CA ALA A 156 10.51 -10.34 -6.60
C ALA A 156 11.72 -9.95 -5.74
N LEU A 157 11.46 -9.23 -4.65
CA LEU A 157 12.44 -8.71 -3.71
C LEU A 157 12.16 -9.27 -2.31
N PRO A 158 13.02 -10.14 -1.76
CA PRO A 158 12.82 -10.69 -0.42
C PRO A 158 13.13 -9.64 0.64
N LEU A 159 12.13 -9.31 1.47
CA LEU A 159 12.32 -8.46 2.64
C LEU A 159 12.80 -9.31 3.83
N VAL A 160 13.87 -8.88 4.50
CA VAL A 160 14.50 -9.64 5.60
C VAL A 160 14.58 -8.91 6.93
N ASP A 161 14.33 -7.61 6.94
CA ASP A 161 14.31 -6.81 8.16
C ASP A 161 12.86 -6.50 8.56
N PRO A 162 12.40 -6.92 9.76
CA PRO A 162 11.02 -6.66 10.20
C PRO A 162 10.67 -5.18 10.32
N TYR A 163 11.64 -4.27 10.44
CA TYR A 163 11.39 -2.83 10.43
C TYR A 163 11.05 -2.30 9.04
N TYR A 164 11.37 -3.05 7.98
CA TYR A 164 11.04 -2.75 6.58
C TYR A 164 10.08 -3.81 6.03
N TYR A 165 8.93 -3.96 6.68
CA TYR A 165 7.99 -5.06 6.46
C TYR A 165 7.11 -4.93 5.20
N HIS A 166 7.05 -3.73 4.62
CA HIS A 166 6.48 -3.46 3.30
C HIS A 166 7.55 -2.91 2.37
N LEU A 167 7.47 -3.20 1.08
CA LEU A 167 8.47 -2.74 0.10
C LEU A 167 8.62 -1.21 0.08
N ASP A 168 7.52 -0.47 0.15
CA ASP A 168 7.50 1.00 0.08
C ASP A 168 8.23 1.70 1.24
N THR A 169 8.50 0.99 2.33
CA THR A 169 9.29 1.50 3.46
C THR A 169 10.79 1.54 3.17
N CYS A 170 11.26 0.80 2.17
CA CYS A 170 12.68 0.64 1.86
C CYS A 170 13.02 0.75 0.36
N PHE A 171 12.03 0.91 -0.52
CA PHE A 171 12.21 1.02 -1.97
C PHE A 171 11.17 1.97 -2.56
N CYS A 172 11.61 2.92 -3.37
CA CYS A 172 10.78 3.98 -3.94
C CYS A 172 11.23 4.30 -5.38
N PRO A 173 10.53 3.79 -6.39
CA PRO A 173 10.74 4.19 -7.79
C PRO A 173 10.50 5.70 -7.97
N LEU A 174 11.41 6.35 -8.70
CA LEU A 174 11.35 7.79 -8.97
C LEU A 174 11.11 8.09 -10.45
N ALA A 175 11.69 7.27 -11.33
CA ALA A 175 11.54 7.33 -12.78
C ALA A 175 11.88 5.95 -13.37
N PRO A 176 11.59 5.68 -14.66
CA PRO A 176 12.00 4.44 -15.29
C PRO A 176 13.50 4.17 -15.10
N GLY A 177 13.83 3.06 -14.42
CA GLY A 177 15.21 2.66 -14.12
C GLY A 177 15.90 3.42 -12.98
N ILE A 178 15.19 4.27 -12.24
CA ILE A 178 15.72 5.05 -11.11
C ILE A 178 14.85 4.81 -9.88
N ALA A 179 15.46 4.37 -8.78
CA ALA A 179 14.80 4.19 -7.49
C ALA A 179 15.71 4.64 -6.33
N LEU A 180 15.09 5.13 -5.27
CA LEU A 180 15.70 5.26 -3.95
C LEU A 180 15.45 3.95 -3.20
N TYR A 181 16.46 3.37 -2.56
CA TYR A 181 16.26 2.16 -1.76
C TYR A 181 17.29 2.03 -0.64
N TYR A 182 16.94 1.21 0.36
CA TYR A 182 17.83 0.84 1.46
C TYR A 182 18.28 -0.62 1.29
N PRO A 183 19.55 -0.87 0.93
CA PRO A 183 20.05 -2.23 0.68
C PRO A 183 19.89 -3.18 1.88
N GLY A 184 19.98 -2.66 3.12
CA GLY A 184 19.90 -3.49 4.33
C GLY A 184 18.54 -4.16 4.58
N ALA A 185 17.48 -3.78 3.84
CA ALA A 185 16.18 -4.43 3.94
C ALA A 185 16.07 -5.72 3.12
N PHE A 186 17.02 -6.01 2.22
CA PHE A 186 16.99 -7.13 1.28
C PHE A 186 18.08 -8.17 1.60
N ASP A 187 17.87 -9.42 1.18
CA ASP A 187 18.95 -10.40 1.16
C ASP A 187 19.87 -10.22 -0.07
N HIS A 188 20.93 -11.03 -0.13
CA HIS A 188 21.93 -10.94 -1.19
C HIS A 188 21.41 -11.27 -2.60
N TYR A 189 20.24 -11.90 -2.73
CA TYR A 189 19.60 -12.12 -4.03
C TYR A 189 18.89 -10.85 -4.52
N GLY A 190 18.39 -10.01 -3.60
CA GLY A 190 17.69 -8.77 -3.92
C GLY A 190 18.58 -7.56 -4.23
N ILE A 191 19.91 -7.69 -4.12
CA ILE A 191 20.91 -6.63 -4.32
C ILE A 191 21.80 -6.93 -5.52
#